data_AF-A0AAD4NPK3-F1
#
_entry.id   AF-A0AAD4NPK3-F1
#
_cell.length_a   1.000
_cell.length_b   1.000
_cell.length_c   1.000
_cell.angle_alpha   90.00
_cell.angle_beta   90.00
_cell.angle_gamma   90.00
#
_symmetry.space_group_name_H-M   'P 1'
#
loop_
_entity.id
_entity.type
_entity.pdbx_description
1 polymer ?
#
loop_
_entity_poly.entity_id
_entity_poly.type
_entity_poly.pdbx_seq_one_letter_code
_entity_poly.pdbx_strand_id
1 'polypeptide(L)'
;MNHDSNDTQKVKLTGEQVAEHNSADSCWVIVHGRAYDVTEFLPEHPGGQKIILKYAGKDSTEAFEPIHPPDTLDKYLDKSKHLGEVDMNTVKEEAKEIDPDEEERQKRIERMPILEQCYNLMDFEAVARKVMKKTAWAYYSSGADDEITLRENHNAFHKIWFRPRVLIDVEKVDMSTTMLGSKCDIPFYVTATALGKLGNPEGEVVLTRGAHKHNVIQMIPTLASCSFDEIMDEAKDGQVQWLQLYVNKDRDVTKRIVQHAEKRGCKGLFITVDAPQLGRREKDMRSKFDDVGSNVQSTGGDNVDRSQGAARAISSFIDPSLSWKDIPWFRSITKMPIILKGVQCVEDVIRAVEVGVEGVVLSNHGGRQLDFARSGVEVLAEVMPVLRARGWQDRIEVYIDGGVRRATDIIKAVALGAKGVGIGRPFLYAMSAYGLPGVDRAMQLLKDEMEMNMRLIGASSIADLNPSMLDTRGLSMHTATVPHDTLGMNVYDPLIGPQESVVKEKARL
;
A
#
# COMPACT_ATOMS: atom_id res chain seq x y z
N MET A 1 -37.54 1.28 48.40
CA MET A 1 -37.44 -0.18 48.64
C MET A 1 -37.89 -0.83 47.34
N ASN A 2 -37.06 -1.40 46.46
CA ASN A 2 -35.75 -1.99 46.63
C ASN A 2 -34.83 -1.60 45.47
N HIS A 3 -33.57 -1.31 45.82
CA HIS A 3 -32.42 -1.37 44.94
C HIS A 3 -32.15 -2.84 44.62
N ASP A 4 -32.24 -3.25 43.36
CA ASP A 4 -31.52 -4.42 42.86
C ASP A 4 -30.35 -3.92 42.01
N SER A 5 -29.33 -3.44 42.71
CA SER A 5 -27.98 -3.27 42.18
C SER A 5 -27.21 -4.57 42.43
N ASN A 6 -27.43 -5.58 41.59
CA ASN A 6 -26.54 -6.72 41.47
C ASN A 6 -25.59 -6.46 40.30
N ASP A 7 -24.75 -5.45 40.48
CA ASP A 7 -23.54 -5.29 39.68
C ASP A 7 -22.48 -6.15 40.37
N THR A 8 -22.38 -7.42 39.99
CA THR A 8 -21.23 -8.25 40.34
C THR A 8 -20.01 -7.56 39.76
N GLN A 9 -19.28 -6.81 40.60
CA GLN A 9 -17.92 -6.35 40.30
C GLN A 9 -17.12 -7.57 39.86
N LYS A 10 -16.97 -7.78 38.56
CA LYS A 10 -15.97 -8.69 38.03
C LYS A 10 -14.64 -8.18 38.59
N VAL A 11 -14.02 -8.98 39.46
CA VAL A 11 -12.72 -8.68 40.04
C VAL A 11 -11.78 -8.40 38.87
N LYS A 12 -11.35 -7.14 38.73
CA LYS A 12 -10.41 -6.72 37.70
C LYS A 12 -9.05 -7.32 38.05
N LEU A 13 -8.33 -7.79 37.04
CA LEU A 13 -6.95 -8.19 37.21
C LEU A 13 -6.10 -6.96 37.56
N THR A 14 -5.10 -7.12 38.41
CA THR A 14 -4.12 -6.06 38.66
C THR A 14 -2.98 -6.13 37.65
N GLY A 15 -2.32 -5.01 37.41
CA GLY A 15 -1.11 -4.94 36.58
C GLY A 15 0.02 -5.82 37.14
N GLU A 16 0.08 -6.01 38.46
CA GLU A 16 1.02 -6.93 39.11
C GLU A 16 0.72 -8.39 38.74
N GLN A 17 -0.55 -8.80 38.76
CA GLN A 17 -0.95 -10.14 38.32
C GLN A 17 -0.60 -10.38 36.87
N VAL A 18 -0.80 -9.40 35.98
CA VAL A 18 -0.41 -9.54 34.57
C VAL A 18 1.11 -9.59 34.43
N ALA A 19 1.85 -8.79 35.20
CA ALA A 19 3.31 -8.71 35.16
C ALA A 19 4.03 -10.02 35.59
N GLU A 20 3.36 -10.91 36.31
CA GLU A 20 3.87 -12.26 36.63
C GLU A 20 4.04 -13.14 35.38
N HIS A 21 3.27 -12.87 34.33
CA HIS A 21 3.25 -13.65 33.08
C HIS A 21 4.10 -12.96 31.99
N ASN A 22 5.41 -12.89 32.21
CA ASN A 22 6.36 -12.12 31.39
C ASN A 22 7.41 -12.94 30.62
N SER A 23 7.13 -14.22 30.34
CA SER A 23 8.10 -15.16 29.74
C SER A 23 7.50 -15.97 28.58
N ALA A 24 8.31 -16.70 27.81
CA ALA A 24 7.82 -17.52 26.71
C ALA A 24 6.91 -18.68 27.16
N ASP A 25 7.12 -19.20 28.37
CA ASP A 25 6.33 -20.30 28.93
C ASP A 25 5.05 -19.80 29.63
N SER A 26 4.92 -18.48 29.81
CA SER A 26 3.79 -17.84 30.49
C SER A 26 3.77 -16.35 30.12
N CYS A 27 2.95 -15.99 29.14
CA CYS A 27 2.93 -14.67 28.51
C CYS A 27 1.53 -14.08 28.46
N TRP A 28 1.26 -13.07 29.29
CA TRP A 28 0.05 -12.27 29.21
C TRP A 28 0.38 -10.87 28.71
N VAL A 29 -0.55 -10.25 27.99
CA VAL A 29 -0.42 -8.86 27.52
C VAL A 29 -1.70 -8.10 27.80
N ILE A 30 -1.58 -6.80 28.02
CA ILE A 30 -2.72 -5.89 28.14
C ILE A 30 -2.90 -5.20 26.78
N VAL A 31 -4.14 -5.20 26.27
CA VAL A 31 -4.55 -4.47 25.07
C VAL A 31 -5.89 -3.82 25.34
N HIS A 32 -5.96 -2.49 25.17
CA HIS A 32 -7.15 -1.68 25.45
C HIS A 32 -7.76 -1.94 26.85
N GLY A 33 -6.90 -2.04 27.87
CA GLY A 33 -7.31 -2.26 29.27
C GLY A 33 -7.82 -3.65 29.62
N ARG A 34 -7.58 -4.64 28.76
CA ARG A 34 -7.97 -6.04 28.97
C ARG A 34 -6.74 -6.96 28.86
N ALA A 35 -6.68 -7.99 29.71
CA ALA A 35 -5.60 -8.98 29.70
C ALA A 35 -5.94 -10.18 28.82
N TYR A 36 -4.94 -10.66 28.08
CA TYR A 36 -5.05 -11.81 27.20
C TYR A 36 -3.89 -12.78 27.44
N ASP A 37 -4.18 -14.07 27.53
CA ASP A 37 -3.17 -15.13 27.54
C ASP A 37 -2.77 -15.47 26.10
N VAL A 38 -1.56 -15.06 25.71
CA VAL A 38 -1.03 -15.26 24.35
C VAL A 38 0.07 -16.32 24.33
N THR A 39 0.27 -17.06 25.42
CA THR A 39 1.36 -18.03 25.59
C THR A 39 1.41 -19.05 24.46
N GLU A 40 0.30 -19.74 24.21
CA GLU A 40 0.18 -20.75 23.15
C GLU A 40 0.19 -20.12 21.74
N PHE A 41 -0.16 -18.84 21.63
CA PHE A 41 -0.21 -18.12 20.37
C PHE A 41 1.15 -17.54 19.94
N LEU A 42 2.12 -17.41 20.85
CA LEU A 42 3.47 -16.92 20.56
C LEU A 42 4.11 -17.53 19.30
N PRO A 43 4.19 -18.87 19.13
CA PRO A 43 4.80 -19.48 17.95
C PRO A 43 3.98 -19.29 16.67
N GLU A 44 2.67 -19.03 16.80
CA GLU A 44 1.75 -18.83 15.69
C GLU A 44 1.69 -17.36 15.26
N HIS A 45 2.08 -16.43 16.13
CA HIS A 45 2.03 -15.00 15.85
C HIS A 45 2.83 -14.69 14.58
N PRO A 46 2.16 -14.20 13.54
CA PRO A 46 2.85 -14.00 12.26
C PRO A 46 4.04 -13.04 12.38
N GLY A 47 3.95 -12.00 13.23
CA GLY A 47 5.02 -11.02 13.42
C GLY A 47 6.26 -11.56 14.15
N GLY A 48 6.21 -12.84 14.54
CA GLY A 48 7.19 -13.55 15.36
C GLY A 48 6.92 -13.38 16.84
N GLN A 49 7.22 -14.40 17.63
CA GLN A 49 7.02 -14.39 19.09
C GLN A 49 7.75 -13.25 19.82
N LYS A 50 8.94 -12.85 19.33
CA LYS A 50 9.81 -11.88 20.02
C LYS A 50 9.18 -10.50 20.18
N ILE A 51 8.32 -10.08 19.24
CA ILE A 51 7.66 -8.77 19.35
C ILE A 51 6.61 -8.76 20.45
N ILE A 52 5.93 -9.88 20.69
CA ILE A 52 4.98 -10.03 21.80
C ILE A 52 5.77 -10.11 23.12
N LEU A 53 6.86 -10.88 23.15
CA LEU A 53 7.69 -11.05 24.34
C LEU A 53 8.30 -9.72 24.85
N LYS A 54 8.50 -8.72 23.98
CA LYS A 54 8.90 -7.35 24.38
C LYS A 54 7.90 -6.71 25.36
N TYR A 55 6.63 -7.09 25.24
CA TYR A 55 5.51 -6.58 26.04
C TYR A 55 4.91 -7.63 26.97
N ALA A 56 5.57 -8.77 27.18
CA ALA A 56 5.08 -9.80 28.08
C ALA A 56 4.96 -9.23 29.51
N GLY A 57 3.78 -9.39 30.10
CA GLY A 57 3.40 -8.83 31.39
C GLY A 57 3.14 -7.31 31.39
N LYS A 58 3.01 -6.67 30.22
CA LYS A 58 2.89 -5.20 30.07
C LYS A 58 1.68 -4.79 29.24
N ASP A 59 1.40 -3.49 29.25
CA ASP A 59 0.50 -2.88 28.27
C ASP A 59 1.19 -2.74 26.91
N SER A 60 0.55 -3.31 25.91
CA SER A 60 1.00 -3.38 24.53
C SER A 60 0.12 -2.60 23.56
N THR A 61 -0.88 -1.85 24.07
CA THR A 61 -1.90 -1.15 23.27
C THR A 61 -1.26 -0.25 22.20
N GLU A 62 -0.29 0.58 22.56
CA GLU A 62 0.38 1.52 21.64
C GLU A 62 1.16 0.81 20.52
N ALA A 63 1.65 -0.41 20.77
CA ALA A 63 2.36 -1.22 19.78
C ALA A 63 1.40 -2.09 18.95
N PHE A 64 0.25 -2.47 19.52
CA PHE A 64 -0.74 -3.35 18.91
C PHE A 64 -1.62 -2.61 17.90
N GLU A 65 -2.17 -1.45 18.31
CA GLU A 65 -3.22 -0.72 17.59
C GLU A 65 -2.83 -0.27 16.17
N PRO A 66 -1.59 0.19 15.88
CA PRO A 66 -1.23 0.61 14.53
C PRO A 66 -1.14 -0.53 13.51
N ILE A 67 -1.07 -1.78 14.00
CA ILE A 67 -0.78 -2.96 13.19
C ILE A 67 -2.03 -3.83 13.02
N HIS A 68 -2.85 -3.95 14.07
CA HIS A 68 -3.91 -4.94 14.12
C HIS A 68 -5.29 -4.27 14.08
N PRO A 69 -6.24 -4.82 13.28
CA PRO A 69 -7.66 -4.51 13.41
C PRO A 69 -8.16 -4.65 14.86
N PRO A 70 -9.07 -3.78 15.32
CA PRO A 70 -9.59 -3.84 16.68
C PRO A 70 -10.22 -5.19 17.06
N ASP A 71 -10.77 -5.91 16.08
CA ASP A 71 -11.43 -7.21 16.24
C ASP A 71 -10.47 -8.42 16.11
N THR A 72 -9.15 -8.19 16.03
CA THR A 72 -8.15 -9.24 15.81
C THR A 72 -8.17 -10.28 16.94
N LEU A 73 -8.19 -9.84 18.21
CA LEU A 73 -8.16 -10.76 19.36
C LEU A 73 -9.47 -11.55 19.49
N ASP A 74 -10.60 -10.99 19.08
CA ASP A 74 -11.89 -11.70 19.08
C ASP A 74 -11.97 -12.75 17.96
N LYS A 75 -11.28 -12.52 16.84
CA LYS A 75 -11.30 -13.39 15.66
C LYS A 75 -10.34 -14.56 15.76
N TYR A 76 -9.14 -14.33 16.28
CA TYR A 76 -8.03 -15.28 16.18
C TYR A 76 -7.61 -15.90 17.52
N LEU A 77 -7.99 -15.31 18.65
CA LEU A 77 -7.67 -15.85 19.97
C LEU A 77 -8.91 -16.49 20.60
N ASP A 78 -8.78 -17.71 21.14
CA ASP A 78 -9.89 -18.41 21.77
C ASP A 78 -10.47 -17.60 22.94
N LYS A 79 -11.80 -17.60 23.11
CA LYS A 79 -12.47 -16.87 24.19
C LYS A 79 -11.98 -17.26 25.58
N SER A 80 -11.49 -18.48 25.77
CA SER A 80 -10.90 -18.93 27.04
C SER A 80 -9.62 -18.17 27.41
N LYS A 81 -8.96 -17.55 26.44
CA LYS A 81 -7.72 -16.78 26.60
C LYS A 81 -7.97 -15.29 26.87
N HIS A 82 -9.24 -14.86 26.87
CA HIS A 82 -9.66 -13.50 27.24
C HIS A 82 -9.86 -13.43 28.76
N LEU A 83 -8.82 -13.01 29.49
CA LEU A 83 -8.74 -13.14 30.95
C LEU A 83 -9.63 -12.13 31.68
N GLY A 84 -9.83 -10.94 31.10
CA GLY A 84 -10.76 -9.93 31.63
C GLY A 84 -10.21 -8.51 31.64
N GLU A 85 -10.91 -7.61 32.31
CA GLU A 85 -10.48 -6.22 32.50
C GLU A 85 -9.33 -6.11 33.50
N VAL A 86 -8.43 -5.17 33.25
CA VAL A 86 -7.32 -4.82 34.14
C VAL A 86 -7.59 -3.48 34.80
N ASP A 87 -7.26 -3.34 36.09
CA ASP A 87 -7.20 -2.04 36.74
C ASP A 87 -5.94 -1.30 36.28
N MET A 88 -6.10 -0.42 35.29
CA MET A 88 -4.98 0.32 34.68
C MET A 88 -4.21 1.20 35.66
N ASN A 89 -4.79 1.58 36.80
CA ASN A 89 -4.06 2.34 37.83
C ASN A 89 -2.96 1.51 38.52
N THR A 90 -3.03 0.18 38.41
CA THR A 90 -2.05 -0.75 38.98
C THR A 90 -0.99 -1.20 37.96
N VAL A 91 -1.12 -0.78 36.70
CA VAL A 91 -0.14 -1.07 35.65
C VAL A 91 1.02 -0.09 35.80
N LYS A 92 2.24 -0.61 35.92
CA LYS A 92 3.44 0.23 35.96
C LYS A 92 3.63 0.93 34.62
N GLU A 93 3.47 2.25 34.60
CA GLU A 93 3.88 3.06 33.46
C GLU A 93 5.42 3.07 33.38
N GLU A 94 5.96 2.51 32.30
CA GLU A 94 7.39 2.68 32.01
C GLU A 94 7.63 4.16 31.64
N ALA A 95 8.61 4.79 32.30
CA ALA A 95 9.03 6.13 31.93
C ALA A 95 9.47 6.11 30.46
N LYS A 96 8.71 6.78 29.58
CA LYS A 96 9.06 6.90 28.16
C LYS A 96 10.40 7.64 28.08
N GLU A 97 11.43 6.94 27.62
CA GLU A 97 12.70 7.58 27.26
C GLU A 97 12.43 8.71 26.27
N ILE A 98 13.04 9.87 26.50
CA ILE A 98 12.96 11.00 25.57
C ILE A 98 13.75 10.60 24.34
N ASP A 99 13.05 10.34 23.23
CA ASP A 99 13.65 10.07 21.92
C ASP A 99 13.89 11.41 21.19
N PRO A 100 15.15 11.85 21.03
CA PRO A 100 15.47 13.10 20.34
C PRO A 100 14.98 13.12 18.88
N ASP A 101 14.90 11.96 18.23
CA ASP A 101 14.39 11.85 16.86
C ASP A 101 12.88 12.15 16.80
N GLU A 102 12.12 11.74 17.82
CA GLU A 102 10.70 12.01 17.93
C GLU A 102 10.44 13.49 18.25
N GLU A 103 11.23 14.12 19.14
CA GLU A 103 11.14 15.57 19.36
C GLU A 103 11.40 16.37 18.07
N GLU A 104 12.43 15.99 17.31
CA GLU A 104 12.72 16.64 16.04
C GLU A 104 11.61 16.39 15.02
N ARG A 105 11.00 15.21 15.04
CA ARG A 105 9.84 14.88 14.19
C ARG A 105 8.64 15.75 14.52
N GLN A 106 8.34 15.99 15.79
CA GLN A 106 7.25 16.90 16.20
C GLN A 106 7.52 18.33 15.70
N LYS A 107 8.77 18.82 15.80
CA LYS A 107 9.16 20.12 15.21
C LYS A 107 9.01 20.14 13.68
N ARG A 108 9.23 19.01 12.99
CA ARG A 108 8.98 18.89 11.54
C ARG A 108 7.48 18.93 11.21
N ILE A 109 6.62 18.35 12.05
CA ILE A 109 5.16 18.41 11.92
C ILE A 109 4.67 19.85 12.05
N GLU A 110 5.14 20.59 13.06
CA GLU A 110 4.80 22.01 13.25
C GLU A 110 5.18 22.92 12.07
N ARG A 111 6.18 22.50 11.28
CA ARG A 111 6.72 23.25 10.13
C ARG A 111 6.32 22.66 8.78
N MET A 112 5.31 21.80 8.76
CA MET A 112 4.78 21.27 7.50
C MET A 112 4.35 22.41 6.57
N PRO A 113 4.63 22.32 5.26
CA PRO A 113 4.08 23.30 4.33
C PRO A 113 2.56 23.22 4.36
N ILE A 114 1.89 24.35 4.13
CA ILE A 114 0.44 24.39 4.00
C ILE A 114 0.02 23.53 2.79
N LEU A 115 -1.16 22.92 2.87
CA LEU A 115 -1.63 21.93 1.90
C LEU A 115 -1.70 22.49 0.47
N GLU A 116 -2.01 23.78 0.32
CA GLU A 116 -2.10 24.48 -0.96
C GLU A 116 -0.76 24.58 -1.70
N GLN A 117 0.37 24.43 -0.99
CA GLN A 117 1.71 24.38 -1.58
C GLN A 117 2.08 23.00 -2.10
N CYS A 118 1.23 21.99 -1.90
CA CYS A 118 1.35 20.70 -2.61
C CYS A 118 0.71 20.84 -3.99
N TYR A 119 1.54 20.75 -5.03
CA TYR A 119 1.15 20.88 -6.44
C TYR A 119 1.11 19.54 -7.17
N ASN A 120 1.68 18.48 -6.59
CA ASN A 120 1.69 17.15 -7.19
C ASN A 120 1.85 16.05 -6.15
N LEU A 121 1.72 14.79 -6.59
CA LEU A 121 1.78 13.63 -5.70
C LEU A 121 3.13 13.41 -5.01
N MET A 122 4.24 13.89 -5.60
CA MET A 122 5.57 13.75 -5.00
C MET A 122 5.80 14.73 -3.85
N ASP A 123 5.05 15.83 -3.79
CA ASP A 123 5.14 16.78 -2.67
C ASP A 123 4.65 16.10 -1.38
N PHE A 124 3.58 15.31 -1.45
CA PHE A 124 3.11 14.50 -0.33
C PHE A 124 4.14 13.46 0.10
N GLU A 125 4.83 12.82 -0.85
CA GLU A 125 5.92 11.88 -0.55
C GLU A 125 7.07 12.58 0.18
N ALA A 126 7.46 13.78 -0.28
CA ALA A 126 8.52 14.56 0.33
C ALA A 126 8.17 15.04 1.75
N VAL A 127 6.92 15.43 1.99
CA VAL A 127 6.42 15.81 3.33
C VAL A 127 6.33 14.57 4.23
N ALA A 128 5.66 13.50 3.78
CA ALA A 128 5.49 12.26 4.53
C ALA A 128 6.82 11.68 5.00
N ARG A 129 7.86 11.68 4.15
CA ARG A 129 9.22 11.25 4.51
C ARG A 129 9.78 11.96 5.76
N LYS A 130 9.42 13.23 5.97
CA LYS A 130 9.92 14.06 7.08
C LYS A 130 9.11 13.89 8.35
N VAL A 131 7.82 13.57 8.24
CA VAL A 131 6.87 13.62 9.38
C VAL A 131 6.34 12.27 9.81
N MET A 132 6.56 11.20 9.03
CA MET A 132 6.25 9.84 9.46
C MET A 132 7.29 9.30 10.44
N LYS A 133 6.88 8.34 11.28
CA LYS A 133 7.83 7.54 12.07
C LYS A 133 8.76 6.77 11.12
N LYS A 134 10.03 6.60 11.49
CA LYS A 134 11.04 5.92 10.64
C LYS A 134 10.59 4.52 10.20
N THR A 135 10.00 3.74 11.11
CA THR A 135 9.45 2.41 10.86
C THR A 135 8.27 2.43 9.88
N ALA A 136 7.33 3.36 10.05
CA ALA A 136 6.20 3.54 9.14
C ALA A 136 6.67 3.96 7.73
N TRP A 137 7.61 4.91 7.65
CA TRP A 137 8.21 5.32 6.39
C TRP A 137 8.94 4.16 5.70
N ALA A 138 9.73 3.39 6.44
CA ALA A 138 10.42 2.22 5.92
C ALA A 138 9.43 1.17 5.38
N TYR A 139 8.29 0.97 6.07
CA TYR A 139 7.25 0.05 5.62
C TYR A 139 6.60 0.48 4.30
N TYR A 140 6.20 1.75 4.16
CA TYR A 140 5.54 2.26 2.94
C TYR A 140 6.51 2.46 1.76
N SER A 141 7.68 3.04 2.02
CA SER A 141 8.62 3.44 0.97
C SER A 141 9.50 2.31 0.43
N SER A 142 9.51 1.14 1.09
CA SER A 142 10.33 0.01 0.67
C SER A 142 9.80 -0.70 -0.57
N GLY A 143 10.75 -1.17 -1.38
CA GLY A 143 10.61 -2.25 -2.35
C GLY A 143 11.33 -3.52 -1.90
N ALA A 144 11.34 -4.54 -2.74
CA ALA A 144 12.12 -5.76 -2.53
C ALA A 144 13.56 -5.59 -2.98
N ASP A 145 14.47 -6.26 -2.28
CA ASP A 145 15.91 -6.35 -2.56
C ASP A 145 16.53 -4.99 -2.87
N ASP A 146 17.02 -4.76 -4.08
CA ASP A 146 17.70 -3.52 -4.48
C ASP A 146 16.72 -2.41 -4.86
N GLU A 147 15.42 -2.71 -4.92
CA GLU A 147 14.31 -1.84 -5.33
C GLU A 147 14.39 -1.40 -6.81
N ILE A 148 14.97 -2.22 -7.69
CA ILE A 148 15.09 -1.90 -9.12
C ILE A 148 13.69 -1.79 -9.75
N THR A 149 12.85 -2.80 -9.57
CA THR A 149 11.47 -2.82 -10.07
C THR A 149 10.62 -1.70 -9.47
N LEU A 150 10.84 -1.34 -8.20
CA LEU A 150 10.13 -0.22 -7.56
C LEU A 150 10.28 1.07 -8.38
N ARG A 151 11.52 1.39 -8.77
CA ARG A 151 11.86 2.58 -9.54
C ARG A 151 11.49 2.42 -11.01
N GLU A 152 11.73 1.24 -11.58
CA GLU A 152 11.43 0.95 -12.98
C GLU A 152 9.94 1.07 -13.30
N ASN A 153 9.06 0.70 -12.38
CA ASN A 153 7.62 0.93 -12.51
C ASN A 153 7.26 2.37 -12.87
N HIS A 154 8.00 3.35 -12.34
CA HIS A 154 7.80 4.76 -12.67
C HIS A 154 8.59 5.15 -13.92
N ASN A 155 9.86 4.76 -14.00
CA ASN A 155 10.75 5.12 -15.11
C ASN A 155 10.23 4.66 -16.48
N ALA A 156 9.56 3.51 -16.55
CA ALA A 156 9.00 2.98 -17.79
C ALA A 156 7.98 3.94 -18.44
N PHE A 157 7.21 4.70 -17.65
CA PHE A 157 6.30 5.71 -18.20
C PHE A 157 7.04 6.84 -18.94
N HIS A 158 8.30 7.13 -18.58
CA HIS A 158 9.12 8.15 -19.25
C HIS A 158 9.62 7.69 -20.62
N LYS A 159 9.55 6.39 -20.93
CA LYS A 159 9.90 5.83 -22.25
C LYS A 159 8.75 5.97 -23.26
N ILE A 160 7.56 6.42 -22.82
CA ILE A 160 6.37 6.60 -23.65
C ILE A 160 6.15 8.10 -23.89
N TRP A 161 6.12 8.50 -25.15
CA TRP A 161 5.87 9.88 -25.57
C TRP A 161 4.46 10.05 -26.14
N PHE A 162 3.89 11.24 -26.01
CA PHE A 162 2.60 11.56 -26.61
C PHE A 162 2.75 12.02 -28.05
N ARG A 163 1.72 11.77 -28.86
CA ARG A 163 1.53 12.25 -30.22
C ARG A 163 0.27 13.13 -30.25
N PRO A 164 0.34 14.35 -29.69
CA PRO A 164 -0.83 15.20 -29.51
C PRO A 164 -1.47 15.54 -30.85
N ARG A 165 -2.81 15.62 -30.85
CA ARG A 165 -3.61 16.00 -32.02
C ARG A 165 -4.08 17.45 -31.84
N VAL A 166 -3.81 18.28 -32.84
CA VAL A 166 -4.18 19.70 -32.86
C VAL A 166 -5.49 19.89 -33.63
N LEU A 167 -6.16 21.04 -33.40
CA LEU A 167 -7.45 21.40 -34.02
C LEU A 167 -8.57 20.37 -33.75
N ILE A 168 -8.56 19.76 -32.57
CA ILE A 168 -9.66 18.95 -32.02
C ILE A 168 -10.42 19.81 -31.03
N ASP A 169 -11.74 19.78 -31.07
CA ASP A 169 -12.57 20.44 -30.07
C ASP A 169 -12.45 19.70 -28.73
N VAL A 170 -11.90 20.40 -27.74
CA VAL A 170 -11.67 19.91 -26.38
C VAL A 170 -12.20 20.91 -25.34
N GLU A 171 -13.21 21.72 -25.72
CA GLU A 171 -13.88 22.63 -24.80
C GLU A 171 -14.38 21.85 -23.57
N LYS A 172 -15.01 20.70 -23.82
CA LYS A 172 -15.55 19.79 -22.81
C LYS A 172 -14.75 18.49 -22.79
N VAL A 173 -14.36 18.06 -21.58
CA VAL A 173 -13.66 16.80 -21.34
C VAL A 173 -14.51 15.94 -20.40
N ASP A 174 -14.75 14.68 -20.77
CA ASP A 174 -15.36 13.67 -19.92
C ASP A 174 -14.33 12.59 -19.57
N MET A 175 -13.94 12.57 -18.29
CA MET A 175 -12.98 11.60 -17.75
C MET A 175 -13.67 10.36 -17.18
N SER A 176 -15.00 10.32 -17.18
CA SER A 176 -15.74 9.22 -16.57
C SER A 176 -15.60 7.92 -17.37
N THR A 177 -15.66 6.80 -16.65
CA THR A 177 -15.57 5.46 -17.23
C THR A 177 -16.37 4.48 -16.38
N THR A 178 -16.28 3.20 -16.71
CA THR A 178 -16.81 2.10 -15.91
C THR A 178 -15.69 1.16 -15.51
N MET A 179 -15.70 0.58 -14.30
CA MET A 179 -14.82 -0.51 -13.89
C MET A 179 -15.66 -1.61 -13.26
N LEU A 180 -15.59 -2.85 -13.78
CA LEU A 180 -16.46 -3.96 -13.38
C LEU A 180 -17.95 -3.58 -13.38
N GLY A 181 -18.38 -2.85 -14.40
CA GLY A 181 -19.75 -2.35 -14.57
C GLY A 181 -20.15 -1.19 -13.65
N SER A 182 -19.28 -0.72 -12.77
CA SER A 182 -19.54 0.43 -11.89
C SER A 182 -19.04 1.73 -12.52
N LYS A 183 -19.85 2.80 -12.51
CA LYS A 183 -19.43 4.11 -13.02
C LYS A 183 -18.42 4.77 -12.06
N CYS A 184 -17.37 5.36 -12.61
CA CYS A 184 -16.37 6.15 -11.89
C CYS A 184 -16.15 7.48 -12.62
N ASP A 185 -15.78 8.53 -11.88
CA ASP A 185 -15.57 9.87 -12.47
C ASP A 185 -14.22 10.01 -13.21
N ILE A 186 -13.29 9.08 -12.98
CA ILE A 186 -11.92 9.14 -13.51
C ILE A 186 -11.32 7.71 -13.55
N PRO A 187 -10.42 7.38 -14.50
CA PRO A 187 -9.96 6.00 -14.68
C PRO A 187 -8.82 5.60 -13.71
N PHE A 188 -8.90 6.01 -12.44
CA PHE A 188 -8.03 5.51 -11.38
C PHE A 188 -8.84 5.01 -10.18
N TYR A 189 -8.21 4.13 -9.38
CA TYR A 189 -8.77 3.61 -8.14
C TYR A 189 -7.70 3.60 -7.03
N VAL A 190 -8.15 3.60 -5.77
CA VAL A 190 -7.27 3.39 -4.62
C VAL A 190 -6.96 1.90 -4.54
N THR A 191 -5.72 1.51 -4.84
CA THR A 191 -5.30 0.10 -4.77
C THR A 191 -5.10 -0.34 -3.32
N ALA A 192 -5.20 -1.65 -3.07
CA ALA A 192 -5.10 -2.20 -1.73
C ALA A 192 -3.72 -1.93 -1.09
N THR A 193 -3.74 -1.28 0.07
CA THR A 193 -2.55 -1.01 0.89
C THR A 193 -2.83 -1.27 2.36
N ALA A 194 -2.16 -2.26 2.93
CA ALA A 194 -2.27 -2.65 4.33
C ALA A 194 -1.61 -1.65 5.29
N LEU A 195 -2.00 -1.73 6.57
CA LEU A 195 -1.43 -1.01 7.71
C LEU A 195 -1.54 0.52 7.63
N GLY A 196 -2.67 1.05 7.15
CA GLY A 196 -2.94 2.50 7.07
C GLY A 196 -2.66 3.26 8.38
N LYS A 197 -2.90 2.63 9.54
CA LYS A 197 -2.67 3.20 10.88
C LYS A 197 -1.20 3.49 11.21
N LEU A 198 -0.25 2.94 10.46
CA LEU A 198 1.16 3.35 10.55
C LEU A 198 1.37 4.81 10.13
N GLY A 199 0.55 5.30 9.20
CA GLY A 199 0.64 6.65 8.64
C GLY A 199 -0.30 7.65 9.30
N ASN A 200 -1.51 7.21 9.62
CA ASN A 200 -2.55 8.06 10.19
C ASN A 200 -3.39 7.25 11.19
N PRO A 201 -3.63 7.70 12.43
CA PRO A 201 -4.37 6.93 13.45
C PRO A 201 -5.76 6.43 13.01
N GLU A 202 -6.44 7.14 12.11
CA GLU A 202 -7.74 6.72 11.57
C GLU A 202 -7.59 5.59 10.52
N GLY A 203 -6.43 5.42 9.90
CA GLY A 203 -6.16 4.31 8.98
C GLY A 203 -6.97 4.35 7.68
N GLU A 204 -7.35 3.17 7.18
CA GLU A 204 -7.95 3.00 5.86
C GLU A 204 -9.31 3.70 5.67
N VAL A 205 -10.04 4.03 6.75
CA VAL A 205 -11.31 4.77 6.65
C VAL A 205 -11.13 6.20 6.11
N VAL A 206 -9.92 6.76 6.19
CA VAL A 206 -9.59 8.04 5.54
C VAL A 206 -9.65 7.91 4.02
N LEU A 207 -9.15 6.79 3.49
CA LEU A 207 -9.21 6.48 2.06
C LEU A 207 -10.65 6.22 1.61
N THR A 208 -11.49 5.61 2.46
CA THR A 208 -12.92 5.42 2.19
C THR A 208 -13.62 6.77 1.99
N ARG A 209 -13.40 7.73 2.91
CA ARG A 209 -13.99 9.08 2.81
C ARG A 209 -13.49 9.84 1.58
N GLY A 210 -12.20 9.78 1.29
CA GLY A 210 -11.63 10.40 0.08
C GLY A 210 -12.18 9.79 -1.20
N ALA A 211 -12.23 8.47 -1.28
CA ALA A 211 -12.73 7.74 -2.44
C ALA A 211 -14.20 8.07 -2.75
N HIS A 212 -15.05 8.20 -1.71
CA HIS A 212 -16.43 8.64 -1.86
C HIS A 212 -16.53 10.01 -2.51
N LYS A 213 -15.81 11.01 -1.97
CA LYS A 213 -15.87 12.40 -2.42
C LYS A 213 -15.52 12.54 -3.90
N HIS A 214 -14.58 11.75 -4.40
CA HIS A 214 -14.14 11.80 -5.79
C HIS A 214 -14.81 10.79 -6.71
N ASN A 215 -15.76 9.99 -6.20
CA ASN A 215 -16.39 8.87 -6.92
C ASN A 215 -15.36 7.96 -7.60
N VAL A 216 -14.36 7.53 -6.82
CA VAL A 216 -13.35 6.55 -7.22
C VAL A 216 -13.49 5.29 -6.37
N ILE A 217 -13.12 4.15 -6.93
CA ILE A 217 -13.26 2.87 -6.24
C ILE A 217 -12.10 2.71 -5.24
N GLN A 218 -12.42 2.19 -4.05
CA GLN A 218 -11.42 1.74 -3.09
C GLN A 218 -11.34 0.22 -3.07
N MET A 219 -10.12 -0.31 -3.18
CA MET A 219 -9.82 -1.71 -2.96
C MET A 219 -9.34 -1.93 -1.53
N ILE A 220 -10.10 -2.70 -0.74
CA ILE A 220 -9.83 -2.97 0.68
C ILE A 220 -8.85 -4.15 0.79
N PRO A 221 -7.69 -4.00 1.45
CA PRO A 221 -6.77 -5.12 1.67
C PRO A 221 -7.31 -6.10 2.70
N THR A 222 -7.03 -7.40 2.54
CA THR A 222 -7.33 -8.43 3.57
C THR A 222 -6.67 -8.10 4.92
N LEU A 223 -5.54 -7.39 4.87
CA LEU A 223 -4.67 -7.10 6.02
C LEU A 223 -4.66 -5.61 6.33
N ALA A 224 -5.83 -4.97 6.23
CA ALA A 224 -6.01 -3.60 6.72
C ALA A 224 -5.68 -3.49 8.22
N SER A 225 -5.35 -2.28 8.67
CA SER A 225 -5.26 -1.98 10.11
C SER A 225 -6.60 -1.57 10.74
N CYS A 226 -7.55 -1.11 9.94
CA CYS A 226 -8.97 -1.08 10.33
C CYS A 226 -9.59 -2.46 10.11
N SER A 227 -10.63 -2.80 10.87
CA SER A 227 -11.45 -3.97 10.55
C SER A 227 -12.19 -3.77 9.22
N PHE A 228 -12.49 -4.88 8.54
CA PHE A 228 -13.27 -4.83 7.31
C PHE A 228 -14.63 -4.14 7.51
N ASP A 229 -15.29 -4.41 8.63
CA ASP A 229 -16.61 -3.87 8.90
C ASP A 229 -16.57 -2.36 9.18
N GLU A 230 -15.56 -1.86 9.90
CA GLU A 230 -15.36 -0.40 10.06
C GLU A 230 -15.17 0.32 8.72
N ILE A 231 -14.40 -0.26 7.79
CA ILE A 231 -14.17 0.31 6.45
C ILE A 231 -15.46 0.34 5.62
N MET A 232 -16.26 -0.71 5.72
CA MET A 232 -17.54 -0.83 5.01
C MET A 232 -18.65 0.02 5.66
N ASP A 233 -18.60 0.25 6.98
CA ASP A 233 -19.55 1.09 7.72
C ASP A 233 -19.29 2.59 7.48
N GLU A 234 -18.04 2.97 7.18
CA GLU A 234 -17.70 4.35 6.80
C GLU A 234 -18.21 4.72 5.39
N ALA A 235 -18.42 3.72 4.52
CA ALA A 235 -18.83 3.95 3.15
C ALA A 235 -20.20 4.64 3.06
N LYS A 236 -20.38 5.51 2.06
CA LYS A 236 -21.65 6.20 1.81
C LYS A 236 -22.46 5.54 0.69
N ASP A 237 -23.75 5.84 0.63
CA ASP A 237 -24.66 5.27 -0.36
C ASP A 237 -24.13 5.42 -1.80
N GLY A 238 -24.15 4.31 -2.53
CA GLY A 238 -23.67 4.26 -3.92
C GLY A 238 -22.15 4.17 -4.09
N GLN A 239 -21.36 4.29 -3.01
CA GLN A 239 -19.91 4.11 -3.07
C GLN A 239 -19.56 2.64 -3.39
N VAL A 240 -18.61 2.46 -4.29
CA VAL A 240 -18.16 1.14 -4.72
C VAL A 240 -16.83 0.80 -4.06
N GLN A 241 -16.77 -0.39 -3.46
CA GLN A 241 -15.58 -0.97 -2.86
C GLN A 241 -15.32 -2.37 -3.42
N TRP A 242 -14.05 -2.71 -3.55
CA TRP A 242 -13.56 -4.04 -3.93
C TRP A 242 -12.84 -4.69 -2.76
N LEU A 243 -12.83 -6.03 -2.72
CA LEU A 243 -12.01 -6.77 -1.77
C LEU A 243 -10.74 -7.25 -2.47
N GLN A 244 -9.57 -6.90 -1.94
CA GLN A 244 -8.33 -7.62 -2.22
C GLN A 244 -8.20 -8.80 -1.25
N LEU A 245 -7.99 -10.00 -1.80
CA LEU A 245 -7.88 -11.25 -1.06
C LEU A 245 -6.45 -11.79 -1.06
N TYR A 246 -5.94 -12.08 0.13
CA TYR A 246 -4.91 -13.10 0.32
C TYR A 246 -5.56 -14.43 0.68
N VAL A 247 -5.15 -15.49 -0.01
CA VAL A 247 -5.74 -16.82 0.17
C VAL A 247 -5.08 -17.49 1.36
N ASN A 248 -5.89 -17.87 2.36
CA ASN A 248 -5.43 -18.65 3.49
C ASN A 248 -5.31 -20.13 3.14
N LYS A 249 -4.32 -20.81 3.73
CA LYS A 249 -4.13 -22.27 3.59
C LYS A 249 -5.37 -23.04 4.06
N ASP A 250 -6.03 -22.57 5.11
CA ASP A 250 -7.39 -22.98 5.45
C ASP A 250 -8.38 -22.28 4.51
N ARG A 251 -8.95 -23.06 3.59
CA ARG A 251 -9.90 -22.57 2.59
C ARG A 251 -11.25 -22.18 3.18
N ASP A 252 -11.61 -22.67 4.36
CA ASP A 252 -12.83 -22.24 5.05
C ASP A 252 -12.69 -20.82 5.60
N VAL A 253 -11.51 -20.43 6.08
CA VAL A 253 -11.22 -19.02 6.44
C VAL A 253 -11.41 -18.13 5.23
N THR A 254 -10.81 -18.51 4.09
CA THR A 254 -10.93 -17.77 2.83
C THR A 254 -12.40 -17.64 2.38
N LYS A 255 -13.15 -18.74 2.43
CA LYS A 255 -14.57 -18.77 2.07
C LYS A 255 -15.38 -17.81 2.94
N ARG A 256 -15.17 -17.80 4.25
CA ARG A 256 -15.85 -16.87 5.19
C ARG A 256 -15.57 -15.41 4.83
N ILE A 257 -14.31 -15.05 4.57
CA ILE A 257 -13.92 -13.69 4.19
C ILE A 257 -14.64 -13.25 2.91
N VAL A 258 -14.59 -14.09 1.86
CA VAL A 258 -15.20 -13.78 0.56
C VAL A 258 -16.72 -13.61 0.67
N GLN A 259 -17.40 -14.54 1.33
CA GLN A 259 -18.85 -14.50 1.48
C GLN A 259 -19.32 -13.34 2.36
N HIS A 260 -18.52 -12.97 3.38
CA HIS A 260 -18.79 -11.79 4.20
C HIS A 260 -18.68 -10.51 3.37
N ALA A 261 -17.62 -10.36 2.58
CA ALA A 261 -17.44 -9.20 1.71
C ALA A 261 -18.53 -9.06 0.64
N GLU A 262 -18.92 -10.18 0.01
CA GLU A 262 -20.04 -10.20 -0.94
C GLU A 262 -21.35 -9.76 -0.26
N LYS A 263 -21.64 -10.30 0.94
CA LYS A 263 -22.83 -9.93 1.72
C LYS A 263 -22.83 -8.46 2.12
N ARG A 264 -21.66 -7.90 2.44
CA ARG A 264 -21.47 -6.48 2.77
C ARG A 264 -21.51 -5.57 1.55
N GLY A 265 -21.53 -6.11 0.33
CA GLY A 265 -21.81 -5.37 -0.91
C GLY A 265 -20.59 -5.04 -1.77
N CYS A 266 -19.41 -5.63 -1.49
CA CYS A 266 -18.25 -5.49 -2.36
C CYS A 266 -18.58 -5.91 -3.80
N LYS A 267 -18.02 -5.19 -4.79
CA LYS A 267 -18.35 -5.36 -6.21
C LYS A 267 -17.32 -6.13 -7.02
N GLY A 268 -16.25 -6.62 -6.39
CA GLY A 268 -15.18 -7.35 -7.06
C GLY A 268 -14.24 -8.02 -6.07
N LEU A 269 -13.74 -9.20 -6.44
CA LEU A 269 -12.78 -10.00 -5.70
C LEU A 269 -11.43 -10.01 -6.42
N PHE A 270 -10.44 -9.32 -5.86
CA PHE A 270 -9.09 -9.22 -6.39
C PHE A 270 -8.17 -10.18 -5.65
N ILE A 271 -7.93 -11.34 -6.24
CA ILE A 271 -7.06 -12.38 -5.66
C ILE A 271 -5.61 -12.01 -5.97
N THR A 272 -4.82 -11.71 -4.94
CA THR A 272 -3.40 -11.38 -5.11
C THR A 272 -2.58 -12.64 -5.32
N VAL A 273 -1.87 -12.73 -6.45
CA VAL A 273 -1.10 -13.91 -6.88
C VAL A 273 0.42 -13.67 -7.00
N ASP A 274 0.89 -12.43 -6.78
CA ASP A 274 2.32 -12.06 -6.85
C ASP A 274 3.08 -12.17 -5.52
N ALA A 275 2.42 -12.65 -4.46
CA ALA A 275 3.03 -12.82 -3.14
C ALA A 275 2.83 -14.18 -2.48
N PRO A 276 3.06 -15.31 -3.18
CA PRO A 276 3.05 -16.64 -2.55
C PRO A 276 4.15 -16.76 -1.48
N GLN A 277 5.23 -15.99 -1.65
CA GLN A 277 6.22 -15.70 -0.63
C GLN A 277 6.38 -14.19 -0.55
N LEU A 278 6.65 -13.68 0.63
CA LEU A 278 6.78 -12.25 0.83
C LEU A 278 8.15 -11.73 0.35
N GLY A 279 8.15 -10.61 -0.35
CA GLY A 279 9.38 -9.98 -0.83
C GLY A 279 10.24 -9.43 0.30
N ARG A 280 11.56 -9.41 0.05
CA ARG A 280 12.56 -9.03 1.05
C ARG A 280 12.73 -7.50 1.09
N ARG A 281 12.08 -6.84 2.04
CA ARG A 281 12.08 -5.37 2.17
C ARG A 281 13.18 -4.88 3.11
N GLU A 282 14.37 -4.61 2.59
CA GLU A 282 15.56 -4.37 3.42
C GLU A 282 15.47 -3.12 4.31
N LYS A 283 14.86 -2.02 3.86
CA LYS A 283 14.67 -0.82 4.71
C LYS A 283 13.83 -1.13 5.95
N ASP A 284 12.79 -1.94 5.79
CA ASP A 284 11.87 -2.36 6.85
C ASP A 284 12.57 -3.28 7.85
N MET A 285 13.43 -4.18 7.34
CA MET A 285 14.29 -5.02 8.17
C MET A 285 15.29 -4.18 8.98
N ARG A 286 15.94 -3.20 8.34
CA ARG A 286 16.91 -2.31 8.99
C ARG A 286 16.28 -1.40 10.05
N SER A 287 15.07 -0.87 9.81
CA SER A 287 14.40 0.03 10.76
C SER A 287 14.08 -0.60 12.11
N LYS A 288 14.10 -1.94 12.22
CA LYS A 288 13.92 -2.64 13.50
C LYS A 288 15.19 -2.70 14.36
N PHE A 289 16.37 -2.48 13.77
CA PHE A 289 17.62 -2.38 14.53
C PHE A 289 17.73 -1.04 15.25
N ASP A 290 17.02 -0.01 14.78
CA ASP A 290 17.00 1.32 15.36
C ASP A 290 15.93 1.47 16.48
N ASP A 291 15.03 0.48 16.66
CA ASP A 291 14.07 0.48 17.77
C ASP A 291 14.83 0.13 19.06
N VAL A 292 15.01 1.15 19.90
CA VAL A 292 15.92 1.23 21.06
C VAL A 292 15.70 0.12 22.10
N GLY A 293 14.51 -0.52 22.09
CA GLY A 293 14.20 -1.67 22.93
C GLY A 293 14.97 -2.97 22.58
N SER A 294 15.68 -3.02 21.45
CA SER A 294 16.46 -4.20 21.05
C SER A 294 17.83 -4.33 21.72
N ASN A 295 18.24 -3.35 22.52
CA ASN A 295 19.51 -3.36 23.26
C ASN A 295 19.38 -3.82 24.72
N VAL A 296 18.17 -4.01 25.25
CA VAL A 296 17.94 -4.39 26.67
C VAL A 296 18.07 -5.91 26.92
N GLN A 297 18.18 -6.74 25.87
CA GLN A 297 18.27 -8.21 25.99
C GLN A 297 19.59 -8.81 25.50
N SER A 298 20.71 -8.08 25.60
CA SER A 298 22.04 -8.63 25.28
C SER A 298 22.63 -9.49 26.43
N THR A 299 21.88 -9.78 27.50
CA THR A 299 22.39 -10.51 28.68
C THR A 299 22.10 -12.01 28.70
N GLY A 300 21.37 -12.56 27.72
CA GLY A 300 21.08 -13.99 27.66
C GLY A 300 21.22 -14.54 26.26
N GLY A 301 22.43 -15.02 25.92
CA GLY A 301 22.84 -16.08 24.97
C GLY A 301 22.10 -16.41 23.65
N ASP A 302 20.91 -15.88 23.38
CA ASP A 302 20.09 -16.25 22.24
C ASP A 302 20.30 -15.26 21.10
N ASN A 303 20.83 -15.76 19.98
CA ASN A 303 20.93 -14.99 18.75
C ASN A 303 19.56 -14.42 18.37
N VAL A 304 19.43 -13.10 18.38
CA VAL A 304 18.22 -12.42 17.91
C VAL A 304 18.15 -12.60 16.39
N ASP A 305 17.19 -13.40 15.89
CA ASP A 305 16.83 -13.41 14.46
C ASP A 305 16.27 -12.04 14.05
N ARG A 306 17.19 -11.16 13.62
CA ARG A 306 16.91 -9.81 13.12
C ARG A 306 16.81 -9.79 11.59
N SER A 307 16.65 -10.95 10.95
CA SER A 307 16.61 -11.05 9.49
C SER A 307 15.24 -10.70 8.87
N GLN A 308 14.25 -10.26 9.66
CA GLN A 308 12.84 -10.25 9.23
C GLN A 308 12.05 -8.97 9.62
N GLY A 309 11.46 -8.29 8.63
CA GLY A 309 10.70 -7.03 8.76
C GLY A 309 9.25 -7.18 9.27
N ALA A 310 8.48 -6.09 9.34
CA ALA A 310 7.03 -6.10 9.65
C ALA A 310 6.22 -6.93 8.63
N ALA A 311 6.83 -7.12 7.46
CA ALA A 311 6.36 -7.97 6.38
C ALA A 311 6.01 -9.39 6.87
N ARG A 312 6.89 -10.06 7.64
CA ARG A 312 6.75 -11.48 7.99
C ARG A 312 5.44 -11.81 8.74
N ALA A 313 4.85 -10.79 9.39
CA ALA A 313 3.50 -10.86 9.98
C ALA A 313 2.38 -11.26 9.03
N ILE A 314 2.69 -11.40 7.76
CA ILE A 314 1.72 -11.65 6.73
C ILE A 314 1.99 -13.00 6.05
N SER A 315 3.21 -13.56 6.16
CA SER A 315 3.63 -14.68 5.31
C SER A 315 3.00 -16.02 5.68
N SER A 316 2.70 -16.29 6.96
CA SER A 316 2.05 -17.56 7.37
C SER A 316 0.58 -17.62 6.97
N PHE A 317 -0.06 -16.47 6.76
CA PHE A 317 -1.43 -16.37 6.33
C PHE A 317 -1.60 -16.72 4.84
N ILE A 318 -0.58 -16.52 4.00
CA ILE A 318 -0.68 -16.66 2.55
C ILE A 318 -0.34 -18.09 2.13
N ASP A 319 -1.24 -18.75 1.40
CA ASP A 319 -1.02 -20.09 0.86
C ASP A 319 -0.15 -20.05 -0.41
N PRO A 320 1.11 -20.55 -0.35
CA PRO A 320 1.99 -20.57 -1.52
C PRO A 320 1.55 -21.61 -2.58
N SER A 321 0.59 -22.48 -2.27
CA SER A 321 0.10 -23.52 -3.18
C SER A 321 -1.09 -23.09 -4.05
N LEU A 322 -1.54 -21.83 -3.91
CA LEU A 322 -2.56 -21.24 -4.76
C LEU A 322 -2.18 -21.41 -6.24
N SER A 323 -3.12 -21.88 -7.05
CA SER A 323 -2.88 -22.18 -8.46
C SER A 323 -4.17 -22.06 -9.30
N TRP A 324 -4.02 -22.17 -10.62
CA TRP A 324 -5.14 -22.11 -11.57
C TRP A 324 -6.25 -23.13 -11.30
N LYS A 325 -5.96 -24.24 -10.61
CA LYS A 325 -6.96 -25.27 -10.23
C LYS A 325 -7.97 -24.77 -9.21
N ASP A 326 -7.67 -23.68 -8.50
CA ASP A 326 -8.51 -23.12 -7.44
C ASP A 326 -9.59 -22.18 -8.00
N ILE A 327 -9.49 -21.73 -9.26
CA ILE A 327 -10.46 -20.80 -9.88
C ILE A 327 -11.90 -21.36 -9.89
N PRO A 328 -12.16 -22.64 -10.27
CA PRO A 328 -13.50 -23.22 -10.17
C PRO A 328 -14.06 -23.20 -8.73
N TRP A 329 -13.20 -23.38 -7.72
CA TRP A 329 -13.63 -23.32 -6.33
C TRP A 329 -14.04 -21.89 -5.93
N PHE A 330 -13.28 -20.86 -6.31
CA PHE A 330 -13.68 -19.46 -6.07
C PHE A 330 -15.04 -19.14 -6.70
N ARG A 331 -15.29 -19.58 -7.94
CA ARG A 331 -16.59 -19.42 -8.59
C ARG A 331 -17.74 -20.14 -7.87
N SER A 332 -17.44 -21.24 -7.16
CA SER A 332 -18.45 -21.97 -6.40
C SER A 332 -18.89 -21.26 -5.12
N ILE A 333 -18.07 -20.33 -4.60
CA ILE A 333 -18.33 -19.67 -3.31
C ILE A 333 -18.78 -18.21 -3.42
N THR A 334 -18.65 -17.55 -4.59
CA THR A 334 -19.05 -16.15 -4.79
C THR A 334 -19.60 -15.87 -6.20
N LYS A 335 -20.40 -14.80 -6.31
CA LYS A 335 -20.85 -14.21 -7.58
C LYS A 335 -20.13 -12.90 -7.91
N MET A 336 -19.25 -12.40 -7.05
CA MET A 336 -18.43 -11.24 -7.38
C MET A 336 -17.55 -11.55 -8.61
N PRO A 337 -17.32 -10.58 -9.51
CA PRO A 337 -16.28 -10.68 -10.52
C PRO A 337 -14.93 -11.03 -9.87
N ILE A 338 -14.21 -11.99 -10.45
CA ILE A 338 -12.90 -12.46 -10.00
C ILE A 338 -11.83 -11.81 -10.86
N ILE A 339 -10.85 -11.19 -10.20
CA ILE A 339 -9.73 -10.50 -10.83
C ILE A 339 -8.44 -11.05 -10.24
N LEU A 340 -7.48 -11.39 -11.09
CA LEU A 340 -6.15 -11.82 -10.65
C LEU A 340 -5.22 -10.62 -10.56
N LYS A 341 -4.83 -10.23 -9.35
CA LYS A 341 -3.93 -9.10 -9.09
C LYS A 341 -2.50 -9.60 -8.97
N GLY A 342 -1.59 -9.07 -9.78
CA GLY A 342 -0.17 -9.48 -9.74
C GLY A 342 0.31 -10.26 -10.97
N VAL A 343 -0.44 -10.18 -12.07
CA VAL A 343 -0.08 -10.83 -13.34
C VAL A 343 1.07 -10.06 -13.99
N GLN A 344 2.10 -10.76 -14.45
CA GLN A 344 3.37 -10.14 -14.87
C GLN A 344 3.83 -10.54 -16.28
N CYS A 345 3.05 -11.35 -17.00
CA CYS A 345 3.34 -11.80 -18.35
C CYS A 345 2.07 -12.01 -19.18
N VAL A 346 2.26 -12.17 -20.49
CA VAL A 346 1.18 -12.32 -21.47
C VAL A 346 0.48 -13.66 -21.32
N GLU A 347 1.25 -14.71 -21.05
CA GLU A 347 0.81 -16.09 -20.94
C GLU A 347 -0.27 -16.24 -19.86
N ASP A 348 -0.07 -15.60 -18.71
CA ASP A 348 -1.02 -15.64 -17.60
C ASP A 348 -2.27 -14.80 -17.88
N VAL A 349 -2.20 -13.74 -18.68
CA VAL A 349 -3.40 -13.01 -19.15
C VAL A 349 -4.20 -13.87 -20.12
N ILE A 350 -3.53 -14.56 -21.06
CA ILE A 350 -4.18 -15.53 -21.96
C ILE A 350 -4.88 -16.60 -21.12
N ARG A 351 -4.18 -17.14 -20.12
CA ARG A 351 -4.75 -18.15 -19.24
C ARG A 351 -5.95 -17.65 -18.45
N ALA A 352 -5.89 -16.41 -17.95
CA ALA A 352 -7.00 -15.74 -17.28
C ALA A 352 -8.26 -15.67 -18.16
N VAL A 353 -8.11 -15.30 -19.44
CA VAL A 353 -9.20 -15.29 -20.42
C VAL A 353 -9.78 -16.69 -20.65
N GLU A 354 -8.94 -17.72 -20.72
CA GLU A 354 -9.37 -19.11 -20.94
C GLU A 354 -10.18 -19.68 -19.76
N VAL A 355 -9.77 -19.38 -18.52
CA VAL A 355 -10.53 -19.77 -17.32
C VAL A 355 -11.69 -18.81 -17.02
N GLY A 356 -11.84 -17.79 -17.85
CA GLY A 356 -12.98 -16.87 -17.92
C GLY A 356 -13.05 -15.84 -16.81
N VAL A 357 -11.98 -15.59 -16.04
CA VAL A 357 -12.02 -14.56 -14.98
C VAL A 357 -12.26 -13.18 -15.61
N GLU A 358 -12.91 -12.29 -14.86
CA GLU A 358 -13.44 -11.05 -15.40
C GLU A 358 -12.36 -9.96 -15.56
N GLY A 359 -11.20 -10.12 -14.91
CA GLY A 359 -10.09 -9.19 -15.08
C GLY A 359 -8.73 -9.68 -14.60
N VAL A 360 -7.71 -8.87 -14.88
CA VAL A 360 -6.37 -8.98 -14.30
C VAL A 360 -5.85 -7.59 -13.89
N VAL A 361 -4.96 -7.54 -12.91
CA VAL A 361 -4.11 -6.36 -12.65
C VAL A 361 -2.68 -6.70 -13.00
N LEU A 362 -2.13 -6.02 -14.02
CA LEU A 362 -0.72 -6.10 -14.36
C LEU A 362 0.07 -5.34 -13.30
N SER A 363 0.70 -6.10 -12.42
CA SER A 363 1.26 -5.59 -11.16
C SER A 363 2.39 -6.49 -10.69
N ASN A 364 3.39 -5.88 -10.08
CA ASN A 364 4.48 -6.55 -9.36
C ASN A 364 4.48 -6.08 -7.89
N HIS A 365 3.28 -5.84 -7.36
CA HIS A 365 3.05 -5.34 -6.01
C HIS A 365 3.71 -3.97 -5.72
N GLY A 366 3.85 -3.13 -6.76
CA GLY A 366 4.59 -1.87 -6.66
C GLY A 366 6.07 -2.07 -6.34
N GLY A 367 6.69 -3.13 -6.87
CA GLY A 367 8.10 -3.48 -6.69
C GLY A 367 8.44 -4.01 -5.30
N ARG A 368 7.47 -4.61 -4.60
CA ARG A 368 7.64 -5.13 -3.23
C ARG A 368 7.88 -6.63 -3.16
N GLN A 369 7.87 -7.30 -4.31
CA GLN A 369 7.87 -8.76 -4.42
C GLN A 369 9.11 -9.25 -5.17
N LEU A 370 9.00 -9.64 -6.43
CA LEU A 370 10.15 -10.05 -7.24
C LEU A 370 10.86 -8.80 -7.81
N ASP A 371 12.11 -8.57 -7.42
CA ASP A 371 12.94 -7.55 -8.07
C ASP A 371 13.37 -8.03 -9.47
N PHE A 372 13.61 -7.08 -10.39
CA PHE A 372 13.71 -7.30 -11.84
C PHE A 372 12.43 -7.79 -12.55
N ALA A 373 11.29 -7.86 -11.86
CA ALA A 373 10.00 -7.92 -12.55
C ALA A 373 9.79 -6.64 -13.40
N ARG A 374 9.31 -6.81 -14.63
CA ARG A 374 9.02 -5.69 -15.56
C ARG A 374 7.90 -4.80 -15.02
N SER A 375 7.85 -3.56 -15.48
CA SER A 375 6.78 -2.65 -15.10
C SER A 375 5.42 -3.09 -15.65
N GLY A 376 4.34 -2.79 -14.95
CA GLY A 376 2.98 -3.11 -15.41
C GLY A 376 2.64 -2.47 -16.76
N VAL A 377 3.18 -1.28 -17.05
CA VAL A 377 2.97 -0.57 -18.33
C VAL A 377 3.72 -1.22 -19.50
N GLU A 378 4.91 -1.79 -19.27
CA GLU A 378 5.63 -2.59 -20.27
C GLU A 378 4.84 -3.86 -20.62
N VAL A 379 4.36 -4.57 -19.59
CA VAL A 379 3.54 -5.78 -19.78
C VAL A 379 2.22 -5.42 -20.48
N LEU A 380 1.59 -4.28 -20.15
CA LEU A 380 0.37 -3.82 -20.81
C LEU A 380 0.57 -3.60 -22.31
N ALA A 381 1.68 -2.95 -22.68
CA ALA A 381 2.01 -2.70 -24.09
C ALA A 381 2.27 -4.00 -24.88
N GLU A 382 2.64 -5.09 -24.20
CA GLU A 382 2.79 -6.43 -24.79
C GLU A 382 1.44 -7.18 -24.88
N VAL A 383 0.65 -7.14 -23.80
CA VAL A 383 -0.63 -7.86 -23.65
C VAL A 383 -1.69 -7.35 -24.62
N MET A 384 -1.88 -6.04 -24.72
CA MET A 384 -3.03 -5.51 -25.45
C MET A 384 -2.99 -5.78 -26.97
N PRO A 385 -1.84 -5.69 -27.67
CA PRO A 385 -1.72 -6.16 -29.06
C PRO A 385 -2.05 -7.65 -29.23
N VAL A 386 -1.61 -8.49 -28.30
CA VAL A 386 -1.85 -9.94 -28.30
C VAL A 386 -3.33 -10.25 -28.14
N LEU A 387 -4.04 -9.55 -27.23
CA LEU A 387 -5.49 -9.69 -27.06
C LEU A 387 -6.26 -9.19 -28.28
N ARG A 388 -5.85 -8.05 -28.87
CA ARG A 388 -6.44 -7.52 -30.12
C ARG A 388 -6.32 -8.51 -31.28
N ALA A 389 -5.13 -9.06 -31.50
CA ALA A 389 -4.89 -10.03 -32.57
C ALA A 389 -5.75 -11.30 -32.45
N ARG A 390 -6.15 -11.65 -31.22
CA ARG A 390 -7.06 -12.78 -30.94
C ARG A 390 -8.55 -12.39 -30.93
N GLY A 391 -8.89 -11.10 -31.01
CA GLY A 391 -10.25 -10.60 -30.81
C GLY A 391 -10.75 -10.76 -29.35
N TRP A 392 -9.84 -10.77 -28.38
CA TRP A 392 -10.14 -11.04 -26.96
C TRP A 392 -10.04 -9.81 -26.06
N GLN A 393 -9.75 -8.63 -26.61
CA GLN A 393 -9.58 -7.40 -25.82
C GLN A 393 -10.81 -7.07 -24.94
N ASP A 394 -12.01 -7.40 -25.41
CA ASP A 394 -13.28 -7.11 -24.73
C ASP A 394 -13.78 -8.29 -23.88
N ARG A 395 -13.01 -9.40 -23.81
CA ARG A 395 -13.35 -10.58 -23.01
C ARG A 395 -12.87 -10.47 -21.55
N ILE A 396 -11.99 -9.52 -21.25
CA ILE A 396 -11.37 -9.35 -19.95
C ILE A 396 -11.04 -7.87 -19.70
N GLU A 397 -11.26 -7.38 -18.48
CA GLU A 397 -10.78 -6.06 -18.10
C GLU A 397 -9.32 -6.13 -17.62
N VAL A 398 -8.45 -5.32 -18.24
CA VAL A 398 -7.03 -5.24 -17.87
C VAL A 398 -6.78 -3.97 -17.07
N TYR A 399 -6.39 -4.10 -15.81
CA TYR A 399 -5.97 -3.01 -14.95
C TYR A 399 -4.45 -2.99 -14.82
N ILE A 400 -3.88 -1.88 -14.38
CA ILE A 400 -2.46 -1.81 -14.01
C ILE A 400 -2.26 -1.06 -12.70
N ASP A 401 -1.19 -1.35 -11.97
CA ASP A 401 -0.70 -0.49 -10.89
C ASP A 401 0.84 -0.42 -10.87
N GLY A 402 1.39 0.38 -9.95
CA GLY A 402 2.83 0.54 -9.75
C GLY A 402 3.40 1.77 -10.47
N GLY A 403 4.18 2.58 -9.74
CA GLY A 403 4.94 3.69 -10.33
C GLY A 403 4.14 4.92 -10.83
N VAL A 404 2.81 4.87 -10.85
CA VAL A 404 1.94 5.97 -11.30
C VAL A 404 2.03 7.15 -10.32
N ARG A 405 2.37 8.34 -10.82
CA ARG A 405 2.54 9.58 -10.02
C ARG A 405 1.96 10.84 -10.67
N ARG A 406 1.65 10.79 -11.97
CA ARG A 406 1.04 11.90 -12.73
C ARG A 406 -0.19 11.42 -13.49
N ALA A 407 -1.11 12.32 -13.81
CA ALA A 407 -2.24 11.97 -14.68
C ALA A 407 -1.79 11.58 -16.09
N THR A 408 -0.64 12.07 -16.57
CA THR A 408 -0.06 11.61 -17.84
C THR A 408 0.32 10.12 -17.82
N ASP A 409 0.67 9.56 -16.66
CA ASP A 409 0.88 8.11 -16.51
C ASP A 409 -0.43 7.36 -16.69
N ILE A 410 -1.52 7.88 -16.11
CA ILE A 410 -2.88 7.33 -16.27
C ILE A 410 -3.31 7.39 -17.74
N ILE A 411 -3.14 8.53 -18.40
CA ILE A 411 -3.48 8.70 -19.83
C ILE A 411 -2.72 7.70 -20.70
N LYS A 412 -1.42 7.51 -20.47
CA LYS A 412 -0.61 6.52 -21.20
C LYS A 412 -1.15 5.11 -21.02
N ALA A 413 -1.45 4.71 -19.79
CA ALA A 413 -1.99 3.39 -19.48
C ALA A 413 -3.34 3.14 -20.15
N VAL A 414 -4.26 4.10 -20.02
CA VAL A 414 -5.60 4.01 -20.62
C VAL A 414 -5.51 3.97 -22.15
N ALA A 415 -4.68 4.82 -22.75
CA ALA A 415 -4.45 4.81 -24.20
C ALA A 415 -3.83 3.50 -24.71
N LEU A 416 -3.06 2.78 -23.89
CA LEU A 416 -2.57 1.43 -24.23
C LEU A 416 -3.66 0.35 -24.16
N GLY A 417 -4.73 0.61 -23.42
CA GLY A 417 -5.89 -0.26 -23.27
C GLY A 417 -6.20 -0.70 -21.84
N ALA A 418 -5.60 -0.08 -20.83
CA ALA A 418 -5.98 -0.34 -19.44
C ALA A 418 -7.40 0.19 -19.15
N LYS A 419 -8.21 -0.60 -18.45
CA LYS A 419 -9.54 -0.21 -17.97
C LYS A 419 -9.49 0.81 -16.83
N GLY A 420 -8.46 0.71 -15.99
CA GLY A 420 -8.23 1.60 -14.86
C GLY A 420 -6.85 1.41 -14.25
N VAL A 421 -6.42 2.41 -13.48
CA VAL A 421 -5.07 2.48 -12.91
C VAL A 421 -5.11 2.56 -11.39
N GLY A 422 -4.44 1.62 -10.72
CA GLY A 422 -4.36 1.56 -9.27
C GLY A 422 -3.26 2.46 -8.71
N ILE A 423 -3.57 3.22 -7.67
CA ILE A 423 -2.63 4.09 -6.96
C ILE A 423 -2.61 3.74 -5.47
N GLY A 424 -1.41 3.50 -4.94
CA GLY A 424 -1.20 3.10 -3.53
C GLY A 424 -0.43 4.16 -2.75
N ARG A 425 0.92 4.07 -2.79
CA ARG A 425 1.84 4.93 -2.00
C ARG A 425 1.49 6.42 -2.00
N PRO A 426 1.17 7.08 -3.13
CA PRO A 426 0.80 8.50 -3.10
C PRO A 426 -0.36 8.83 -2.16
N PHE A 427 -1.42 8.01 -2.13
CA PHE A 427 -2.54 8.22 -1.22
C PHE A 427 -2.19 7.90 0.23
N LEU A 428 -1.34 6.89 0.48
CA LEU A 428 -0.80 6.66 1.81
C LEU A 428 0.01 7.85 2.32
N TYR A 429 0.86 8.45 1.48
CA TYR A 429 1.68 9.60 1.86
C TYR A 429 0.82 10.84 2.12
N ALA A 430 -0.16 11.11 1.27
CA ALA A 430 -1.09 12.21 1.46
C ALA A 430 -1.91 12.04 2.76
N MET A 431 -2.40 10.83 3.02
CA MET A 431 -3.09 10.45 4.27
C MET A 431 -2.18 10.60 5.50
N SER A 432 -0.92 10.19 5.39
CA SER A 432 0.03 10.21 6.52
C SER A 432 0.46 11.63 6.87
N ALA A 433 0.61 12.50 5.87
CA ALA A 433 1.02 13.88 6.07
C ALA A 433 -0.16 14.76 6.52
N TYR A 434 -1.31 14.67 5.86
CA TYR A 434 -2.40 15.64 6.02
C TYR A 434 -3.78 15.01 6.27
N GLY A 435 -3.87 13.70 6.49
CA GLY A 435 -5.15 13.01 6.70
C GLY A 435 -6.09 13.11 5.49
N LEU A 436 -7.40 13.19 5.75
CA LEU A 436 -8.43 13.30 4.71
C LEU A 436 -8.23 14.51 3.78
N PRO A 437 -7.92 15.74 4.27
CA PRO A 437 -7.59 16.87 3.41
C PRO A 437 -6.46 16.57 2.41
N GLY A 438 -5.44 15.84 2.83
CA GLY A 438 -4.34 15.40 1.96
C GLY A 438 -4.82 14.51 0.83
N VAL A 439 -5.60 13.47 1.16
CA VAL A 439 -6.13 12.51 0.17
C VAL A 439 -7.04 13.21 -0.84
N ASP A 440 -7.93 14.08 -0.36
CA ASP A 440 -8.80 14.92 -1.17
C ASP A 440 -7.99 15.78 -2.16
N ARG A 441 -6.99 16.51 -1.65
CA ARG A 441 -6.10 17.33 -2.49
C ARG A 441 -5.34 16.49 -3.51
N ALA A 442 -4.82 15.33 -3.12
CA ALA A 442 -4.09 14.42 -4.02
C ALA A 442 -4.98 13.91 -5.18
N MET A 443 -6.23 13.51 -4.88
CA MET A 443 -7.18 13.08 -5.89
C MET A 443 -7.64 14.24 -6.79
N GLN A 444 -7.84 15.43 -6.23
CA GLN A 444 -8.19 16.62 -7.02
C GLN A 444 -7.06 17.02 -7.96
N LEU A 445 -5.80 17.02 -7.50
CA LEU A 445 -4.64 17.32 -8.36
C LEU A 445 -4.55 16.36 -9.56
N LEU A 446 -4.84 15.07 -9.36
CA LEU A 446 -4.90 14.12 -10.47
C LEU A 446 -6.05 14.43 -11.44
N LYS A 447 -7.22 14.84 -10.96
CA LYS A 447 -8.35 15.27 -11.82
C LYS A 447 -7.98 16.50 -12.65
N ASP A 448 -7.39 17.50 -12.01
CA ASP A 448 -6.95 18.73 -12.67
C ASP A 448 -5.88 18.45 -13.73
N GLU A 449 -4.87 17.62 -13.38
CA GLU A 449 -3.84 17.18 -14.33
C GLU A 449 -4.44 16.38 -15.50
N MET A 450 -5.40 15.49 -15.23
CA MET A 450 -6.04 14.65 -16.25
C MET A 450 -6.80 15.52 -17.25
N GLU A 451 -7.64 16.44 -16.76
CA GLU A 451 -8.44 17.33 -17.60
C GLU A 451 -7.54 18.19 -18.50
N MET A 452 -6.50 18.80 -17.92
CA MET A 452 -5.52 19.59 -18.67
C MET A 452 -4.83 18.77 -19.75
N ASN A 453 -4.30 17.59 -19.40
CA ASN A 453 -3.51 16.79 -20.34
C ASN A 453 -4.38 16.12 -21.41
N MET A 454 -5.64 15.77 -21.11
CA MET A 454 -6.60 15.30 -22.11
C MET A 454 -6.90 16.38 -23.16
N ARG A 455 -7.07 17.65 -22.75
CA ARG A 455 -7.18 18.75 -23.71
C ARG A 455 -5.93 18.86 -24.59
N LEU A 456 -4.74 18.85 -23.99
CA LEU A 456 -3.48 19.06 -24.69
C LEU A 456 -3.13 17.92 -25.67
N ILE A 457 -3.53 16.68 -25.37
CA ILE A 457 -3.33 15.55 -26.29
C ILE A 457 -4.38 15.49 -27.40
N GLY A 458 -5.48 16.26 -27.28
CA GLY A 458 -6.59 16.25 -28.23
C GLY A 458 -7.57 15.10 -27.99
N ALA A 459 -7.85 14.77 -26.72
CA ALA A 459 -8.83 13.78 -26.29
C ALA A 459 -9.92 14.45 -25.45
N SER A 460 -11.17 14.31 -25.89
CA SER A 460 -12.35 14.88 -25.20
C SER A 460 -13.04 13.85 -24.30
N SER A 461 -12.76 12.56 -24.48
CA SER A 461 -13.31 11.47 -23.68
C SER A 461 -12.30 10.34 -23.45
N ILE A 462 -12.56 9.48 -22.45
CA ILE A 462 -11.76 8.26 -22.23
C ILE A 462 -11.71 7.36 -23.47
N ALA A 463 -12.79 7.31 -24.25
CA ALA A 463 -12.85 6.50 -25.48
C ALA A 463 -11.92 7.01 -26.59
N ASP A 464 -11.54 8.29 -26.56
CA ASP A 464 -10.61 8.87 -27.53
C ASP A 464 -9.17 8.39 -27.29
N LEU A 465 -8.82 8.03 -26.05
CA LEU A 465 -7.49 7.58 -25.67
C LEU A 465 -7.19 6.22 -26.28
N ASN A 466 -6.24 6.18 -27.21
CA ASN A 466 -5.89 4.96 -27.94
C ASN A 466 -4.39 4.92 -28.32
N PRO A 467 -3.85 3.76 -28.75
CA PRO A 467 -2.41 3.61 -28.96
C PRO A 467 -1.81 4.53 -30.03
N SER A 468 -2.62 5.07 -30.96
CA SER A 468 -2.12 5.99 -31.99
C SER A 468 -1.69 7.35 -31.43
N MET A 469 -2.13 7.69 -30.22
CA MET A 469 -1.74 8.90 -29.49
C MET A 469 -0.39 8.73 -28.76
N LEU A 470 0.25 7.57 -28.86
CA LEU A 470 1.49 7.24 -28.15
C LEU A 470 2.61 6.90 -29.13
N ASP A 471 3.84 7.19 -28.70
CA ASP A 471 5.05 6.58 -29.22
C ASP A 471 5.66 5.71 -28.12
N THR A 472 5.59 4.39 -28.33
CA THR A 472 6.03 3.37 -27.39
C THR A 472 7.33 2.70 -27.81
N ARG A 473 8.00 3.17 -28.88
CA ARG A 473 9.20 2.53 -29.42
C ARG A 473 10.35 2.44 -28.41
N GLY A 474 10.41 3.37 -27.46
CA GLY A 474 11.42 3.36 -26.40
C GLY A 474 11.15 2.36 -25.28
N LEU A 475 9.93 1.81 -25.19
CA LEU A 475 9.49 1.01 -24.05
C LEU A 475 10.22 -0.33 -23.93
N SER A 476 10.72 -0.89 -25.04
CA SER A 476 11.47 -2.15 -25.05
C SER A 476 12.94 -2.02 -24.60
N MET A 477 13.41 -0.81 -24.29
CA MET A 477 14.81 -0.57 -23.92
C MET A 477 15.01 -0.63 -22.40
N HIS A 478 15.79 -1.60 -21.93
CA HIS A 478 16.38 -1.62 -20.60
C HIS A 478 17.88 -1.44 -20.73
N THR A 479 18.37 -0.22 -20.56
CA THR A 479 19.79 0.10 -20.71
C THR A 479 20.47 0.16 -19.34
N ALA A 480 21.47 -0.69 -19.12
CA ALA A 480 22.45 -0.48 -18.07
C ALA A 480 23.56 0.44 -18.61
N THR A 481 23.84 1.54 -17.92
CA THR A 481 24.94 2.44 -18.31
C THR A 481 26.28 1.73 -18.16
N VAL A 482 27.18 1.91 -19.14
CA VAL A 482 28.58 1.50 -18.98
C VAL A 482 29.15 2.21 -17.75
N PRO A 483 29.87 1.51 -16.85
CA PRO A 483 30.50 2.14 -15.70
C PRO A 483 31.37 3.34 -16.14
N HIS A 484 31.31 4.44 -15.38
CA HIS A 484 32.07 5.64 -15.70
C HIS A 484 33.59 5.38 -15.64
N ASP A 485 34.33 5.78 -16.68
CA ASP A 485 35.79 5.83 -16.64
C ASP A 485 36.24 6.98 -15.74
N THR A 486 36.35 6.69 -14.44
CA THR A 486 36.70 7.70 -13.43
C THR A 486 38.08 8.29 -13.67
N LEU A 487 39.06 7.51 -14.12
CA LEU A 487 40.42 8.00 -14.36
C LEU A 487 40.46 8.90 -15.60
N GLY A 488 39.88 8.46 -16.71
CA GLY A 488 39.80 9.23 -17.95
C GLY A 488 39.07 10.55 -17.75
N MET A 489 37.92 10.54 -17.08
CA MET A 489 37.14 11.76 -16.81
C MET A 489 37.84 12.73 -15.85
N ASN A 490 38.60 12.23 -14.88
CA ASN A 490 39.31 13.08 -13.93
C ASN A 490 40.56 13.74 -14.52
N VAL A 491 41.25 13.08 -15.46
CA VAL A 491 42.45 13.62 -16.14
C VAL A 491 42.08 14.45 -17.37
N TYR A 492 40.89 14.27 -17.92
CA TYR A 492 40.42 15.02 -19.08
C TYR A 492 40.39 16.53 -18.76
N ASP A 493 41.20 17.30 -19.49
CA ASP A 493 41.20 18.76 -19.49
C ASP A 493 40.20 19.25 -20.56
N PRO A 494 39.00 19.75 -20.17
CA PRO A 494 37.96 20.12 -21.13
C PRO A 494 38.34 21.37 -21.91
N LEU A 495 37.89 21.45 -23.16
CA LEU A 495 38.07 22.64 -23.97
C LEU A 495 37.36 23.84 -23.33
N ILE A 496 38.11 24.84 -22.88
CA ILE A 496 37.55 26.07 -22.32
C ILE A 496 37.24 27.03 -23.47
N GLY A 497 36.01 27.58 -23.51
CA GLY A 497 35.67 28.66 -24.42
C GLY A 497 36.48 29.95 -24.14
N PRO A 498 36.50 30.93 -25.07
CA PRO A 498 37.18 32.20 -24.83
C PRO A 498 36.66 32.86 -23.55
N GLN A 499 37.55 33.25 -22.64
CA GLN A 499 37.18 33.99 -21.43
C GLN A 499 36.86 35.44 -21.79
N GLU A 500 35.85 36.03 -21.14
CA GLU A 500 35.62 37.47 -21.21
C GLU A 500 36.85 38.22 -20.71
N SER A 501 37.27 39.25 -21.44
CA SER A 501 38.37 40.09 -20.99
C SER A 501 37.98 40.84 -19.72
N VAL A 502 38.72 40.64 -18.63
CA VAL A 502 38.54 41.41 -17.40
C VAL A 502 38.79 42.89 -17.71
N VAL A 503 37.75 43.72 -17.66
CA VAL A 503 37.91 45.18 -17.72
C VAL A 503 38.61 45.60 -16.44
N LYS A 504 39.90 45.96 -16.52
CA LYS A 504 40.59 46.59 -15.40
C LYS A 504 39.92 47.93 -15.12
N GLU A 505 39.18 48.04 -14.01
CA GLU A 505 38.79 49.34 -13.45
C GLU A 505 40.08 50.15 -13.23
N LYS A 506 40.24 51.23 -13.99
CA LYS A 506 41.29 52.21 -13.72
C LYS A 506 40.99 52.79 -12.33
N ALA A 507 41.82 52.46 -11.35
CA ALA A 507 41.84 53.15 -10.06
C ALA A 507 41.91 54.66 -10.34
N ARG A 508 40.85 55.40 -9.96
CA ARG A 508 40.89 56.85 -9.88
C ARG A 508 41.81 57.19 -8.70
N LEU A 509 42.97 57.76 -9.02
CA LEU A 509 43.85 58.47 -8.07
C LEU A 509 43.14 59.68 -7.49
#